data_AF-A0A662BN99-F1
#
_entry.id   AF-A0A662BN99-F1
#
_cell.length_a   1.000
_cell.length_b   1.000
_cell.length_c   1.000
_cell.angle_alpha   90.00
_cell.angle_beta   90.00
_cell.angle_gamma   90.00
#
_symmetry.space_group_name_H-M   'P 1'
#
loop_
_entity.id
_entity.type
_entity.pdbx_description
1 polymer ?
#
loop_
_entity_poly.entity_id
_entity_poly.type
_entity_poly.pdbx_seq_one_letter_code
_entity_poly.pdbx_strand_id
1 'polypeptide(L)'
;QTKIIYLVRDGRDALVSMAHHRKDIIEPGSDYIDNLKEALWAPMGSYFGGWGTNVREWTEIADLVIHFDELVNDTEKVIERLREVLDLPEPDMQKIPTFDSQRKGGSHFGGKKRKKLSQEEQDAFNQQFFRSGKSGGWKEEMPEDIQEKFWDKYSDIMIKMGYSRDGSIKQD
;
A
#
# COMPACT_ATOMS: atom_id res chain seq x y z
N GLN A 1 3.95 5.40 26.53
CA GLN A 1 3.84 6.31 25.36
C GLN A 1 3.31 5.50 24.20
N THR A 2 2.33 6.01 23.46
CA THR A 2 1.81 5.33 22.25
C THR A 2 2.89 5.33 21.19
N LYS A 3 3.15 4.18 20.56
CA LYS A 3 4.10 4.03 19.45
C LYS A 3 3.39 4.15 18.11
N ILE A 4 3.97 4.90 17.19
CA ILE A 4 3.44 5.14 15.84
C ILE A 4 4.34 4.44 14.83
N ILE A 5 3.81 3.38 14.22
CA ILE A 5 4.46 2.67 13.12
C ILE A 5 3.78 3.08 11.82
N TYR A 6 4.54 3.63 10.88
CA TYR A 6 4.02 4.08 9.59
C TYR A 6 4.55 3.19 8.46
N LEU A 7 3.64 2.62 7.67
CA LEU A 7 3.97 1.82 6.50
C LEU A 7 3.83 2.68 5.25
N VAL A 8 4.94 2.92 4.55
CA VAL A 8 4.98 3.66 3.28
C VAL A 8 5.18 2.71 2.12
N ARG A 9 4.60 3.05 0.96
CA ARG A 9 4.78 2.34 -0.32
C ARG A 9 5.06 3.38 -1.41
N ASP A 10 5.72 2.97 -2.49
CA ASP A 10 5.81 3.77 -3.72
C ASP A 10 4.42 4.32 -4.06
N GLY A 11 4.29 5.65 -4.12
CA GLY A 11 3.00 6.27 -4.29
C GLY A 11 2.33 5.94 -5.63
N ARG A 12 3.10 5.59 -6.66
CA ARG A 12 2.55 5.19 -7.95
C ARG A 12 1.86 3.83 -7.86
N ASP A 13 2.50 2.86 -7.19
CA ASP A 13 1.88 1.57 -6.90
C ASP A 13 0.68 1.73 -5.96
N ALA A 14 0.76 2.63 -4.99
CA ALA A 14 -0.35 2.92 -4.08
C ALA A 14 -1.57 3.45 -4.85
N LEU A 15 -1.37 4.40 -5.77
CA LEU A 15 -2.42 4.94 -6.64
C LEU A 15 -3.05 3.86 -7.52
N VAL A 16 -2.23 3.04 -8.19
CA VAL A 16 -2.72 1.92 -9.02
C VAL A 16 -3.54 0.94 -8.19
N SER A 17 -3.05 0.57 -7.01
CA SER A 17 -3.77 -0.31 -6.09
C SER A 17 -5.11 0.29 -5.66
N MET A 18 -5.15 1.59 -5.39
CA MET A 18 -6.34 2.30 -4.95
C MET A 18 -7.38 2.44 -6.07
N ALA A 19 -6.94 2.68 -7.30
CA ALA A 19 -7.81 2.78 -8.45
C ALA A 19 -8.49 1.44 -8.79
N HIS A 20 -7.75 0.33 -8.72
CA HIS A 20 -8.33 -1.02 -8.85
C HIS A 20 -9.27 -1.35 -7.69
N HIS A 21 -8.87 -1.06 -6.45
CA HIS A 21 -9.74 -1.28 -5.30
C HIS A 21 -11.08 -0.54 -5.43
N ARG A 22 -11.05 0.70 -5.92
CA ARG A 22 -12.27 1.43 -6.19
C ARG A 22 -13.08 0.81 -7.32
N LYS A 23 -12.44 0.55 -8.47
CA LYS A 23 -13.09 -0.01 -9.66
C LYS A 23 -13.68 -1.40 -9.47
N ASP A 24 -13.04 -2.26 -8.69
CA ASP A 24 -13.41 -3.67 -8.59
C ASP A 24 -14.27 -3.96 -7.35
N ILE A 25 -14.13 -3.16 -6.29
CA ILE A 25 -14.71 -3.46 -4.98
C ILE A 25 -15.66 -2.35 -4.47
N ILE A 26 -15.23 -1.09 -4.46
CA ILE A 26 -16.02 0.00 -3.85
C ILE A 26 -17.13 0.50 -4.76
N GLU A 27 -16.79 0.70 -6.04
CA GLU A 27 -17.68 1.23 -7.07
C GLU A 27 -17.46 0.43 -8.37
N PRO A 28 -17.98 -0.83 -8.42
CA PRO A 28 -17.86 -1.70 -9.58
C PRO A 28 -18.25 -1.03 -10.89
N GLY A 29 -17.32 -0.98 -11.84
CA GLY A 29 -17.53 -0.40 -13.17
C GLY A 29 -17.17 1.09 -13.30
N SER A 30 -16.69 1.73 -12.23
CA SER A 30 -16.08 3.07 -12.32
C SER A 30 -14.86 3.08 -13.25
N ASP A 31 -14.60 4.22 -13.88
CA ASP A 31 -13.47 4.36 -14.81
C ASP A 31 -12.14 4.35 -14.06
N TYR A 32 -11.21 3.52 -14.55
CA TYR A 32 -9.92 3.32 -13.91
C TYR A 32 -9.04 4.57 -13.96
N ILE A 33 -9.06 5.30 -15.09
CA ILE A 33 -8.24 6.48 -15.31
C ILE A 33 -8.77 7.64 -14.46
N ASP A 34 -10.08 7.80 -14.36
CA ASP A 34 -10.67 8.81 -13.50
C ASP A 34 -10.40 8.51 -12.02
N ASN A 35 -10.44 7.24 -11.61
CA ASN A 35 -10.04 6.82 -10.26
C ASN A 35 -8.57 7.14 -9.96
N LEU A 36 -7.66 6.92 -10.93
CA LEU A 36 -6.24 7.32 -10.80
C LEU A 36 -6.08 8.84 -10.65
N LYS A 37 -6.78 9.63 -11.48
CA LYS A 37 -6.73 11.08 -11.41
C LYS A 37 -7.26 11.61 -10.09
N GLU A 38 -8.38 11.09 -9.61
CA GLU A 38 -8.95 11.48 -8.32
C GLU A 38 -7.96 11.17 -7.18
N ALA A 39 -7.33 9.99 -7.21
CA ALA A 39 -6.30 9.58 -6.25
C ALA A 39 -5.04 10.48 -6.27
N LEU A 40 -4.62 10.89 -7.45
CA LEU A 40 -3.47 11.80 -7.65
C LEU A 40 -3.78 13.22 -7.16
N TRP A 41 -4.91 13.77 -7.59
CA TRP A 41 -5.26 15.16 -7.35
C TRP A 41 -5.81 15.39 -5.96
N ALA A 42 -6.48 14.40 -5.39
CA ALA A 42 -7.11 14.47 -4.07
C ALA A 42 -7.99 15.72 -3.90
N PRO A 43 -8.91 16.01 -4.85
CA PRO A 43 -9.69 17.23 -4.81
C PRO A 43 -10.52 17.30 -3.54
N MET A 44 -10.66 18.52 -2.99
CA MET A 44 -11.41 18.76 -1.76
C MET A 44 -10.94 17.91 -0.55
N GLY A 45 -9.68 17.46 -0.55
CA GLY A 45 -9.14 16.63 0.52
C GLY A 45 -9.56 15.17 0.46
N SER A 46 -10.09 14.69 -0.69
CA SER A 46 -10.31 13.26 -0.90
C SER A 46 -9.01 12.48 -0.74
N TYR A 47 -9.10 11.17 -0.48
CA TYR A 47 -7.93 10.32 -0.26
C TYR A 47 -6.95 10.87 0.80
N PHE A 48 -7.50 11.46 1.87
CA PHE A 48 -6.72 12.04 2.99
C PHE A 48 -5.72 13.10 2.55
N GLY A 49 -6.09 13.94 1.58
CA GLY A 49 -5.21 14.97 1.02
C GLY A 49 -4.19 14.45 0.01
N GLY A 50 -4.31 13.18 -0.41
CA GLY A 50 -3.44 12.54 -1.38
C GLY A 50 -2.20 11.92 -0.76
N TRP A 51 -1.54 11.05 -1.54
CA TRP A 51 -0.42 10.24 -1.06
C TRP A 51 0.70 11.08 -0.43
N GLY A 52 1.17 12.13 -1.10
CA GLY A 52 2.30 12.91 -0.59
C GLY A 52 2.00 13.69 0.69
N THR A 53 0.77 14.20 0.84
CA THR A 53 0.34 14.87 2.09
C THR A 53 0.30 13.87 3.24
N ASN A 54 -0.32 12.71 3.03
CA ASN A 54 -0.36 11.65 4.02
C ASN A 54 1.04 11.21 4.47
N VAL A 55 1.95 10.95 3.52
CA VAL A 55 3.32 10.52 3.85
C VAL A 55 4.07 11.62 4.60
N ARG A 56 3.96 12.88 4.19
CA ARG A 56 4.62 14.00 4.89
C ARG A 56 4.19 14.09 6.35
N GLU A 57 2.89 14.15 6.60
CA GLU A 57 2.36 14.35 7.95
C GLU A 57 2.65 13.16 8.87
N TRP A 58 2.48 11.93 8.38
CA TRP A 58 2.65 10.74 9.22
C TRP A 58 4.12 10.38 9.48
N THR A 59 5.01 10.67 8.54
CA THR A 59 6.46 10.43 8.75
C THR A 59 7.07 11.39 9.77
N GLU A 60 6.48 12.56 10.00
CA GLU A 60 6.95 13.52 11.02
C GLU A 60 6.75 13.03 12.45
N ILE A 61 5.75 12.19 12.68
CA ILE A 61 5.36 11.73 14.03
C ILE A 61 5.61 10.24 14.25
N ALA A 62 6.07 9.51 13.23
CA ALA A 62 6.32 8.09 13.32
C ALA A 62 7.56 7.78 14.19
N ASP A 63 7.43 6.83 15.11
CA ASP A 63 8.58 6.24 15.81
C ASP A 63 9.36 5.30 14.88
N LEU A 64 8.69 4.68 13.91
CA LEU A 64 9.29 3.80 12.92
C LEU A 64 8.56 3.92 11.57
N VAL A 65 9.33 4.15 10.51
CA VAL A 65 8.86 4.07 9.12
C VAL A 65 9.34 2.76 8.49
N ILE A 66 8.39 2.00 7.92
CA ILE A 66 8.63 0.74 7.23
C ILE A 66 8.23 0.92 5.77
N HIS A 67 9.07 0.47 4.85
CA HIS A 67 8.74 0.41 3.43
C HIS A 67 8.04 -0.90 3.12
N PHE A 68 6.93 -0.85 2.39
CA PHE A 68 6.19 -2.02 1.96
C PHE A 68 7.08 -3.00 1.17
N ASP A 69 7.98 -2.45 0.35
CA ASP A 69 8.94 -3.23 -0.43
C ASP A 69 9.89 -4.03 0.46
N GLU A 70 10.37 -3.44 1.56
CA GLU A 70 11.22 -4.13 2.53
C GLU A 70 10.41 -5.16 3.32
N LEU A 71 9.19 -4.83 3.73
CA LEU A 71 8.30 -5.75 4.43
C LEU A 71 8.03 -7.03 3.63
N VAL A 72 7.90 -6.92 2.30
CA VAL A 72 7.64 -8.06 1.42
C VAL A 72 8.93 -8.84 1.09
N ASN A 73 10.05 -8.16 0.90
CA ASN A 73 11.30 -8.81 0.45
C ASN A 73 12.20 -9.30 1.60
N ASP A 74 12.12 -8.68 2.77
CA ASP A 74 12.93 -8.96 3.95
C ASP A 74 12.10 -8.79 5.23
N THR A 75 11.06 -9.63 5.37
CA THR A 75 10.13 -9.56 6.50
C THR A 75 10.83 -9.77 7.84
N GLU A 76 11.87 -10.60 7.90
CA GLU A 76 12.64 -10.87 9.13
C GLU A 76 13.32 -9.61 9.65
N LYS A 77 14.01 -8.87 8.77
CA LYS A 77 14.62 -7.58 9.13
C LYS A 77 13.60 -6.58 9.65
N VAL A 78 12.43 -6.50 9.01
CA VAL A 78 11.35 -5.60 9.45
C VAL A 78 10.79 -5.99 10.82
N ILE A 79 10.66 -7.29 11.08
CA ILE A 79 10.23 -7.81 12.39
C ILE A 79 11.22 -7.39 13.48
N GLU A 80 12.52 -7.54 13.25
CA GLU A 80 13.51 -7.13 14.25
C GLU A 80 13.50 -5.61 14.49
N ARG A 81 13.35 -4.79 13.44
CA ARG A 81 13.14 -3.34 13.59
C ARG A 81 11.88 -3.00 14.40
N LEU A 82 10.80 -3.76 14.25
CA LEU A 82 9.59 -3.59 15.07
C LEU A 82 9.86 -3.90 16.54
N ARG A 83 10.67 -4.93 16.84
CA ARG A 83 11.04 -5.33 18.21
C ARG A 83 11.93 -4.30 18.92
N GLU A 84 12.65 -3.46 18.18
CA GLU A 84 13.42 -2.36 18.77
C GLU A 84 12.52 -1.25 19.35
N VAL A 85 11.32 -1.08 18.79
CA VAL A 85 10.38 -0.01 19.18
C VAL A 85 9.17 -0.51 19.99
N LEU A 86 8.88 -1.80 19.93
CA LEU A 86 7.76 -2.46 20.60
C LEU A 86 8.25 -3.67 21.41
N ASP A 87 7.70 -3.84 22.62
CA ASP A 87 7.90 -5.06 23.42
C ASP A 87 7.08 -6.21 22.82
N LEU A 88 7.70 -6.94 21.89
CA LEU A 88 7.11 -8.06 21.15
C LEU A 88 7.81 -9.38 21.51
N PRO A 89 7.08 -10.50 21.53
CA PRO A 89 7.68 -11.81 21.76
C PRO A 89 8.60 -12.22 20.60
N GLU A 90 9.37 -13.29 20.81
CA GLU A 90 10.14 -13.93 19.73
C GLU A 90 9.22 -14.26 18.53
N PRO A 91 9.64 -13.93 17.30
CA PRO A 91 8.81 -14.15 16.13
C PRO A 91 8.73 -15.64 15.79
N ASP A 92 7.52 -16.08 15.46
CA ASP A 92 7.30 -17.41 14.89
C ASP A 92 7.29 -17.29 13.37
N MET A 93 8.47 -17.52 12.76
CA MET A 93 8.65 -17.38 11.32
C MET A 93 7.78 -18.34 10.49
N GLN A 94 7.26 -19.43 11.09
CA GLN A 94 6.34 -20.34 10.42
C GLN A 94 4.93 -19.76 10.24
N LYS A 95 4.60 -18.70 11.00
CA LYS A 95 3.30 -18.02 10.93
C LYS A 95 3.26 -16.84 9.97
N ILE A 96 4.38 -16.52 9.31
CA ILE A 96 4.41 -15.43 8.32
C ILE A 96 3.58 -15.85 7.10
N PRO A 97 2.51 -15.11 6.76
CA PRO A 97 1.63 -15.53 5.68
C PRO A 97 2.27 -15.22 4.31
N THR A 98 2.13 -16.16 3.37
CA THR A 98 2.50 -15.91 1.98
C THR A 98 1.41 -15.10 1.27
N PHE A 99 1.75 -14.46 0.14
CA PHE A 99 0.75 -13.80 -0.69
C PHE A 99 -0.38 -14.77 -1.09
N ASP A 100 -0.02 -15.99 -1.50
CA ASP A 100 -0.96 -17.03 -1.92
C ASP A 100 -1.88 -17.47 -0.78
N SER A 101 -1.37 -17.62 0.44
CA SER A 101 -2.21 -18.00 1.58
C SER A 101 -3.21 -16.90 1.92
N GLN A 102 -2.81 -15.63 1.79
CA GLN A 102 -3.69 -14.49 2.01
C GLN A 102 -4.78 -14.37 0.92
N ARG A 103 -4.40 -14.58 -0.35
CA ARG A 103 -5.30 -14.57 -1.50
C ARG A 103 -6.31 -15.72 -1.48
N LYS A 104 -5.96 -16.87 -0.90
CA LYS A 104 -6.82 -18.07 -0.83
C LYS A 104 -7.68 -18.19 0.44
N GLY A 105 -7.83 -17.12 1.23
CA GLY A 105 -8.74 -17.13 2.39
C GLY A 105 -8.09 -17.11 3.77
N GLY A 106 -6.75 -17.09 3.88
CA GLY A 106 -6.08 -16.93 5.18
C GLY A 106 -6.25 -15.55 5.81
N SER A 107 -6.82 -14.59 5.07
CA SER A 107 -6.86 -13.18 5.44
C SER A 107 -8.24 -12.72 5.92
N HIS A 108 -8.27 -11.95 7.01
CA HIS A 108 -9.49 -11.47 7.68
C HIS A 108 -9.83 -10.00 7.34
N PHE A 109 -9.39 -9.49 6.17
CA PHE A 109 -9.61 -8.09 5.77
C PHE A 109 -11.04 -7.87 5.25
N GLY A 110 -11.63 -6.68 5.41
CA GLY A 110 -12.97 -6.37 4.85
C GLY A 110 -14.10 -6.18 5.86
N GLY A 111 -13.80 -5.67 7.06
CA GLY A 111 -14.81 -5.17 8.00
C GLY A 111 -15.87 -6.18 8.46
N LYS A 112 -16.84 -5.70 9.27
CA LYS A 112 -17.90 -6.55 9.85
C LYS A 112 -18.89 -7.10 8.80
N LYS A 113 -19.01 -6.45 7.63
CA LYS A 113 -19.93 -6.85 6.57
C LYS A 113 -19.46 -8.12 5.85
N ARG A 114 -18.15 -8.28 5.63
CA ARG A 114 -17.58 -9.48 4.98
C ARG A 114 -17.81 -10.77 5.77
N LYS A 115 -17.77 -10.71 7.11
CA LYS A 115 -18.03 -11.88 7.98
C LYS A 115 -19.42 -12.49 7.80
N LYS A 116 -20.34 -11.79 7.11
CA LYS A 116 -21.69 -12.25 6.80
C LYS A 116 -21.83 -12.86 5.40
N LEU A 117 -20.78 -12.79 4.57
CA LEU A 117 -20.76 -13.36 3.22
C LEU A 117 -20.46 -14.86 3.28
N SER A 118 -20.93 -15.59 2.27
CA SER A 118 -20.56 -16.99 2.06
C SER A 118 -19.05 -17.14 1.81
N GLN A 119 -18.52 -18.36 1.98
CA GLN A 119 -17.11 -18.62 1.73
C GLN A 119 -16.71 -18.28 0.27
N GLU A 120 -17.56 -18.63 -0.69
CA GLU A 120 -17.33 -18.35 -2.11
C GLU A 120 -17.26 -16.84 -2.39
N GLU A 121 -18.15 -16.04 -1.79
CA GLU A 121 -18.11 -14.58 -1.92
C GLU A 121 -16.87 -13.96 -1.24
N GLN A 122 -16.43 -14.53 -0.12
CA GLN A 122 -15.20 -14.10 0.54
C GLN A 122 -13.95 -14.43 -0.28
N ASP A 123 -13.95 -15.58 -0.95
CA ASP A 123 -12.85 -16.00 -1.82
C ASP A 123 -12.81 -15.16 -3.10
N ALA A 124 -13.96 -14.88 -3.72
CA ALA A 124 -14.06 -13.97 -4.86
C ALA A 124 -13.55 -12.57 -4.50
N PHE A 125 -13.95 -12.03 -3.34
CA PHE A 125 -13.44 -10.76 -2.83
C PHE A 125 -11.92 -10.79 -2.63
N ASN A 126 -11.37 -11.86 -2.04
CA ASN A 126 -9.92 -11.98 -1.84
C ASN A 126 -9.14 -11.97 -3.14
N GLN A 127 -9.66 -12.62 -4.18
CA GLN A 127 -9.00 -12.64 -5.49
C GLN A 127 -8.91 -11.24 -6.11
N GLN A 128 -9.91 -10.39 -5.88
CA GLN A 128 -9.89 -8.99 -6.31
C GLN A 128 -9.00 -8.13 -5.41
N PHE A 129 -9.06 -8.32 -4.09
CA PHE A 129 -8.30 -7.54 -3.12
C PHE A 129 -6.79 -7.78 -3.21
N PHE A 130 -6.38 -9.06 -3.33
CA PHE A 130 -4.98 -9.46 -3.47
C PHE A 130 -4.60 -9.58 -4.94
N ARG A 131 -4.37 -8.44 -5.60
CA ARG A 131 -4.16 -8.37 -7.05
C ARG A 131 -2.82 -8.97 -7.51
N SER A 132 -1.70 -8.34 -7.15
CA SER A 132 -0.36 -8.74 -7.63
C SER A 132 0.65 -8.95 -6.51
N GLY A 133 0.51 -8.26 -5.37
CA GLY A 133 1.45 -8.34 -4.24
C GLY A 133 2.87 -7.87 -4.58
N LYS A 134 3.06 -7.24 -5.74
CA LYS A 134 4.36 -6.85 -6.28
C LYS A 134 4.48 -5.33 -6.35
N SER A 135 5.72 -4.88 -6.36
CA SER A 135 6.09 -3.48 -6.57
C SER A 135 6.55 -3.26 -8.00
N GLY A 136 6.40 -2.03 -8.49
CA GLY A 136 6.73 -1.62 -9.85
C GLY A 136 5.63 -1.89 -10.88
N GLY A 137 4.45 -2.37 -10.48
CA GLY A 137 3.32 -2.62 -11.40
C GLY A 137 2.82 -1.33 -12.06
N TRP A 138 3.04 -0.19 -11.40
CA TRP A 138 2.71 1.13 -11.95
C TRP A 138 3.34 1.43 -13.31
N LYS A 139 4.47 0.83 -13.65
CA LYS A 139 5.14 1.07 -14.94
C LYS A 139 4.30 0.65 -16.14
N GLU A 140 3.50 -0.40 -15.95
CA GLU A 140 2.63 -0.97 -16.99
C GLU A 140 1.19 -0.45 -16.87
N GLU A 141 0.77 -0.12 -15.64
CA GLU A 141 -0.64 0.14 -15.33
C GLU A 141 -0.99 1.63 -15.22
N MET A 142 -0.01 2.49 -14.93
CA MET A 142 -0.21 3.94 -14.88
C MET A 142 0.17 4.57 -16.22
N PRO A 143 -0.71 5.34 -16.88
CA PRO A 143 -0.34 6.07 -18.09
C PRO A 143 0.81 7.04 -17.86
N GLU A 144 1.69 7.20 -18.85
CA GLU A 144 2.90 8.04 -18.75
C GLU A 144 2.58 9.48 -18.35
N ASP A 145 1.52 10.09 -18.89
CA ASP A 145 1.12 11.45 -18.53
C ASP A 145 0.72 11.59 -17.05
N ILE A 146 0.13 10.53 -16.46
CA ILE A 146 -0.19 10.47 -15.03
C ILE A 146 1.06 10.21 -14.21
N GLN A 147 2.00 9.38 -14.69
CA GLN A 147 3.29 9.16 -14.04
C GLN A 147 4.07 10.48 -13.92
N GLU A 148 4.11 11.27 -14.99
CA GLU A 148 4.76 12.58 -15.03
C GLU A 148 4.13 13.54 -14.03
N LYS A 149 2.80 13.70 -14.07
CA LYS A 149 2.06 14.57 -13.13
C LYS A 149 2.24 14.13 -11.67
N PHE A 150 2.28 12.82 -11.41
CA PHE A 150 2.57 12.29 -10.10
C PHE A 150 3.97 12.69 -9.64
N TRP A 151 4.97 12.49 -10.51
CA TRP A 151 6.35 12.80 -10.19
C TRP A 151 6.55 14.30 -9.94
N ASP A 152 5.98 15.15 -10.80
CA ASP A 152 6.06 16.60 -10.64
C ASP A 152 5.45 17.06 -9.31
N LYS A 153 4.36 16.42 -8.87
CA LYS A 153 3.65 16.77 -7.63
C LYS A 153 4.32 16.24 -6.36
N TYR A 154 4.94 15.05 -6.40
CA TYR A 154 5.37 14.33 -5.20
C TYR A 154 6.84 13.88 -5.22
N SER A 155 7.65 14.31 -6.19
CA SER A 155 9.06 13.90 -6.31
C SER A 155 9.88 14.19 -5.05
N ASP A 156 9.63 15.31 -4.37
CA ASP A 156 10.31 15.70 -3.14
C ASP A 156 10.19 14.63 -2.05
N ILE A 157 8.97 14.19 -1.77
CA ILE A 157 8.68 13.20 -0.74
C ILE A 157 8.98 11.77 -1.22
N MET A 158 8.83 11.48 -2.53
CA MET A 158 9.30 10.22 -3.12
C MET A 158 10.80 10.04 -2.88
N ILE A 159 11.61 11.06 -3.21
CA ILE A 159 13.06 11.06 -3.02
C ILE A 159 13.41 10.96 -1.55
N LYS A 160 12.73 11.72 -0.67
CA LYS A 160 12.93 11.63 0.79
C LYS A 160 12.67 10.21 1.32
N MET A 161 11.69 9.51 0.75
CA MET A 161 11.39 8.12 1.09
C MET A 161 12.25 7.10 0.32
N GLY A 162 13.27 7.52 -0.42
CA GLY A 162 14.18 6.63 -1.13
C GLY A 162 13.66 6.10 -2.48
N TYR A 163 12.47 6.52 -2.92
CA TYR A 163 11.92 6.13 -4.22
C TYR A 163 12.40 7.06 -5.33
N SER A 164 12.90 6.47 -6.42
CA SER A 164 13.38 7.22 -7.58
C SER A 164 12.38 7.22 -8.74
N ARG A 165 12.67 8.04 -9.76
CA ARG A 165 11.80 8.18 -10.93
C ARG A 165 11.66 6.87 -11.72
N ASP A 166 12.72 6.09 -11.83
CA ASP A 166 12.70 4.82 -12.57
C ASP A 166 12.16 3.64 -11.74
N GLY A 167 11.77 3.88 -10.48
CA GLY A 167 11.26 2.87 -9.56
C GLY A 167 12.35 2.10 -8.82
N SER A 168 13.63 2.48 -8.95
CA SER A 168 14.66 2.02 -8.04
C SER A 168 14.45 2.60 -6.64
N ILE A 169 14.82 1.82 -5.63
CA ILE A 169 14.76 2.20 -4.23
C ILE A 169 16.19 2.33 -3.75
N LYS A 170 16.56 3.51 -3.26
CA LYS A 170 17.83 3.67 -2.55
C LYS A 170 17.73 2.93 -1.23
N GLN A 171 18.57 1.92 -1.05
CA GLN A 171 18.80 1.31 0.24
C GLN A 171 19.86 2.17 0.94
N ASP A 172 19.49 2.70 2.11
CA ASP A 172 20.45 3.34 3.03
C ASP A 172 21.34 2.30 3.70
#